data_AF-A0A2V7BLA6-F1
#
_entry.id   AF-A0A2V7BLA6-F1
#
_cell.length_a   1.000
_cell.length_b   1.000
_cell.length_c   1.000
_cell.angle_alpha   90.00
_cell.angle_beta   90.00
_cell.angle_gamma   90.00
#
_symmetry.space_group_name_H-M   'P 1'
#
loop_
_entity.id
_entity.type
_entity.pdbx_description
1 polymer ?
#
loop_
_entity_poly.entity_id
_entity_poly.type
_entity_poly.pdbx_seq_one_letter_code
_entity_poly.pdbx_strand_id
1 'polypeptide(L)'
;RDIVRGYWMLLERGTPGDVYNLCSGVDWSIERVLKFLIGKSTLPRIEIRHDPARLRPSDVPILRGSREKIETEVGWHGTIPLEQTLTDLLEYWRQRIAARPR
;
A
#
# COMPACT_ATOMS: atom_id res chain seq x y z
N ARG A 1 9.21 -1.26 -2.47
CA ARG A 1 10.32 -1.87 -1.69
C ARG A 1 10.08 -3.38 -1.56
N ASP A 2 9.16 -3.84 -0.72
CA ASP A 2 8.93 -5.29 -0.52
C ASP A 2 8.51 -6.06 -1.77
N ILE A 3 7.63 -5.48 -2.60
CA ILE A 3 7.18 -6.12 -3.84
C ILE A 3 8.34 -6.40 -4.79
N VAL A 4 9.24 -5.43 -5.00
CA VAL A 4 10.40 -5.58 -5.89
C VAL A 4 11.37 -6.64 -5.36
N ARG A 5 11.56 -6.72 -4.03
CA ARG A 5 12.31 -7.83 -3.42
C ARG A 5 11.65 -9.18 -3.71
N GLY A 6 10.33 -9.26 -3.68
CA GLY A 6 9.60 -10.49 -4.02
C GLY A 6 9.75 -10.88 -5.48
N TYR A 7 9.70 -9.90 -6.39
CA TYR A 7 10.00 -10.15 -7.80
C TYR A 7 11.42 -10.68 -8.00
N TRP A 8 12.41 -10.09 -7.33
CA TRP A 8 13.78 -10.59 -7.39
C TRP A 8 13.90 -12.04 -6.87
N MET A 9 13.30 -12.35 -5.73
CA MET A 9 13.31 -13.70 -5.16
C MET A 9 12.62 -14.71 -6.08
N LEU A 10 11.54 -14.31 -6.78
CA LEU A 10 10.87 -15.17 -7.76
C LEU A 10 11.71 -15.43 -9.00
N LEU A 11 12.54 -14.47 -9.45
CA LEU A 11 13.47 -14.71 -10.55
C LEU A 11 14.53 -15.77 -10.17
N GLU A 12 14.95 -15.80 -8.91
CA GLU A 12 15.97 -16.73 -8.43
C GLU A 12 15.42 -18.10 -8.05
N ARG A 13 14.21 -18.16 -7.49
CA ARG A 13 13.69 -19.34 -6.77
C ARG A 13 12.25 -19.71 -7.13
N GLY A 14 11.58 -18.93 -7.96
CA GLY A 14 10.20 -19.21 -8.37
C GLY A 14 10.13 -20.38 -9.34
N THR A 15 9.02 -21.12 -9.30
CA THR A 15 8.77 -22.23 -10.23
C THR A 15 8.28 -21.68 -11.58
N PRO A 16 8.90 -22.02 -12.73
CA PRO A 16 8.41 -21.62 -14.04
C PRO A 16 7.00 -22.15 -14.31
N GLY A 17 6.11 -21.30 -14.83
CA GLY A 17 4.72 -21.64 -15.12
C GLY A 17 3.76 -21.46 -13.94
N ASP A 18 4.30 -21.24 -12.74
CA ASP A 18 3.48 -21.03 -11.54
C ASP A 18 3.08 -19.57 -11.33
N VAL A 19 1.98 -19.41 -10.58
CA VAL A 19 1.46 -18.11 -10.15
C VAL A 19 1.69 -17.90 -8.66
N TYR A 20 2.08 -16.69 -8.28
CA TYR A 20 2.35 -16.29 -6.90
C TYR A 20 1.69 -14.94 -6.57
N ASN A 21 0.97 -14.89 -5.44
CA ASN A 21 0.44 -13.63 -4.91
C ASN A 21 1.49 -12.94 -4.04
N LEU A 22 1.89 -11.72 -4.42
CA LEU A 22 2.69 -10.85 -3.57
C LEU A 22 1.76 -9.86 -2.86
N CYS A 23 1.34 -10.23 -1.66
CA CYS A 23 0.43 -9.43 -0.86
C CYS A 23 0.81 -9.47 0.63
N SER A 24 0.26 -8.55 1.41
CA SER A 24 0.47 -8.49 2.87
C SER A 24 -0.33 -9.55 3.64
N GLY A 25 -1.41 -10.10 3.05
CA GLY A 25 -2.39 -10.93 3.76
C GLY A 25 -3.44 -10.15 4.54
N VAL A 26 -3.34 -8.81 4.56
CA VAL A 26 -4.26 -7.93 5.29
C VAL A 26 -4.81 -6.86 4.37
N ASP A 27 -6.11 -6.59 4.47
CA ASP A 27 -6.78 -5.50 3.77
C ASP A 27 -6.90 -4.25 4.63
N TRP A 28 -7.07 -3.11 3.95
CA TRP A 28 -7.30 -1.82 4.57
C TRP A 28 -8.43 -1.12 3.85
N SER A 29 -9.40 -0.61 4.60
CA SER A 29 -10.40 0.28 4.02
C SER A 29 -9.77 1.62 3.64
N ILE A 30 -10.28 2.25 2.57
CA ILE A 30 -9.86 3.60 2.17
C ILE A 30 -10.10 4.61 3.30
N GLU A 31 -11.18 4.44 4.05
CA GLU A 31 -11.47 5.27 5.24
C GLU A 31 -10.37 5.16 6.29
N ARG A 32 -9.87 3.95 6.59
CA ARG A 32 -8.78 3.75 7.57
C ARG A 32 -7.48 4.39 7.09
N VAL A 33 -7.15 4.26 5.81
CA VAL A 33 -5.99 4.93 5.20
C VAL A 33 -6.10 6.45 5.29
N LEU A 34 -7.28 6.99 4.96
CA LEU A 34 -7.55 8.43 5.02
C LEU A 34 -7.45 8.97 6.45
N LYS A 35 -8.10 8.31 7.42
CA LYS A 35 -8.04 8.68 8.85
C LYS A 35 -6.61 8.64 9.38
N PHE A 36 -5.82 7.63 9.01
CA PHE A 36 -4.42 7.54 9.40
C PHE A 36 -3.60 8.74 8.90
N LEU A 37 -3.76 9.13 7.63
CA LEU A 37 -3.05 10.29 7.07
C LEU A 37 -3.53 11.62 7.68
N ILE A 38 -4.85 11.81 7.85
CA ILE A 38 -5.40 13.00 8.51
C ILE A 38 -4.87 13.14 9.94
N GLY A 39 -4.78 12.04 10.70
CA GLY A 39 -4.23 12.04 12.05
C GLY A 39 -2.77 12.46 12.15
N LYS A 40 -2.04 12.47 11.03
CA LYS A 40 -0.66 12.98 10.93
C LYS A 40 -0.58 14.43 10.44
N SER A 41 -1.71 15.04 10.11
CA SER A 41 -1.76 16.43 9.65
C SER A 41 -1.50 17.41 10.79
N THR A 42 -0.89 18.55 10.48
CA THR A 42 -0.76 19.69 11.40
C THR A 42 -1.97 20.63 11.34
N LEU A 43 -2.88 20.41 10.38
CA LEU A 43 -4.11 21.21 10.27
C LEU A 43 -5.15 20.74 11.29
N PRO A 44 -5.79 21.67 12.02
CA PRO A 44 -6.72 21.33 13.09
C PRO A 44 -8.05 20.75 12.59
N ARG A 45 -8.45 21.05 11.34
CA ARG A 45 -9.69 20.55 10.74
C ARG A 45 -9.50 20.29 9.25
N ILE A 46 -9.82 19.08 8.84
CA ILE A 46 -9.88 18.66 7.44
C ILE A 46 -11.29 18.14 7.20
N GLU A 47 -11.99 18.74 6.23
CA GLU A 47 -13.32 18.30 5.83
C GLU A 47 -13.22 17.14 4.84
N ILE A 48 -13.99 16.07 5.06
CA ILE A 48 -14.08 14.92 4.16
C ILE A 48 -15.38 15.04 3.37
N ARG A 49 -15.29 15.04 2.04
CA ARG A 49 -16.44 15.07 1.13
C ARG A 49 -16.36 13.92 0.13
N HIS A 50 -17.51 13.31 -0.15
CA HIS A 50 -17.62 12.33 -1.25
C HIS A 50 -17.75 13.07 -2.58
N ASP A 51 -17.00 12.62 -3.58
CA ASP A 51 -17.04 13.11 -4.94
C ASP A 51 -17.63 12.02 -5.85
N PRO A 52 -18.89 12.17 -6.31
CA PRO A 52 -19.54 11.17 -7.18
C PRO A 52 -18.74 10.87 -8.45
N ALA A 53 -17.94 11.82 -8.97
CA ALA A 53 -17.11 11.62 -10.15
C ALA A 53 -15.94 10.64 -9.92
N ARG A 54 -15.62 10.34 -8.66
CA ARG A 54 -14.57 9.37 -8.28
C ARG A 54 -15.13 7.99 -7.94
N LEU A 55 -16.44 7.82 -7.92
CA LEU A 55 -17.08 6.54 -7.66
C LEU A 55 -17.05 5.66 -8.91
N ARG A 56 -16.63 4.41 -8.75
CA ARG A 56 -16.68 3.43 -9.82
C ARG A 56 -18.08 2.83 -9.90
N PRO A 57 -18.64 2.58 -11.11
CA PRO A 57 -19.93 1.90 -11.26
C PRO A 57 -19.96 0.49 -10.67
N SER A 58 -18.78 -0.15 -10.58
CA SER A 58 -18.58 -1.44 -9.93
C SER A 58 -17.26 -1.36 -9.16
N ASP A 59 -17.27 -1.81 -7.91
CA ASP A 59 -16.08 -1.89 -7.08
C ASP A 59 -16.06 -3.22 -6.31
N VAL A 60 -14.85 -3.71 -6.02
CA VAL A 60 -14.66 -4.91 -5.22
C VAL A 60 -14.62 -4.49 -3.74
N PRO A 61 -15.59 -4.89 -2.89
CA PRO A 61 -15.67 -4.39 -1.51
C PRO A 61 -14.46 -4.76 -0.66
N ILE A 62 -13.90 -5.96 -0.87
CA ILE A 62 -12.73 -6.46 -0.15
C ILE A 62 -11.83 -7.20 -1.14
N LEU A 63 -10.57 -6.79 -1.21
CA LEU A 63 -9.53 -7.50 -1.94
C LEU A 63 -8.40 -7.86 -0.96
N ARG A 64 -8.36 -9.13 -0.55
CA ARG A 64 -7.35 -9.67 0.37
C ARG A 64 -6.71 -10.90 -0.28
N GLY A 65 -5.43 -10.82 -0.62
CA GLY A 65 -4.68 -11.95 -1.14
C GLY A 65 -4.14 -12.85 -0.02
N SER A 66 -3.93 -14.13 -0.33
CA SER A 66 -3.11 -15.04 0.49
C SER A 66 -1.68 -15.08 -0.04
N ARG A 67 -0.70 -14.95 0.86
CA ARG A 67 0.74 -15.03 0.57
C ARG A 67 1.36 -16.37 0.93
N GLU A 68 0.55 -17.35 1.34
CA GLU A 68 1.03 -18.65 1.84
C GLU A 68 1.96 -19.34 0.86
N LYS A 69 1.57 -19.43 -0.42
CA LYS A 69 2.38 -20.10 -1.45
C LYS A 69 3.79 -19.52 -1.57
N ILE A 70 3.91 -18.20 -1.75
CA ILE A 70 5.22 -17.57 -1.93
C ILE A 70 6.06 -17.57 -0.64
N GLU A 71 5.40 -17.53 0.52
CA GLU A 71 6.09 -17.65 1.80
C GLU A 71 6.66 -19.06 1.98
N THR A 72 5.88 -20.10 1.67
CA THR A 72 6.30 -21.50 1.79
C THR A 72 7.40 -21.86 0.78
N GLU A 73 7.21 -21.51 -0.50
CA GLU A 73 8.11 -21.96 -1.57
C GLU A 73 9.34 -21.07 -1.75
N VAL A 74 9.20 -19.77 -1.51
CA VAL A 74 10.23 -18.77 -1.84
C VAL A 74 10.76 -18.07 -0.59
N GLY A 75 10.06 -18.19 0.56
CA GLY A 75 10.44 -17.53 1.81
C GLY A 75 10.15 -16.02 1.81
N TRP A 76 9.35 -15.52 0.85
CA TRP A 76 9.04 -14.10 0.81
C TRP A 76 7.84 -13.76 1.69
N HIS A 77 7.99 -12.71 2.48
CA HIS A 77 6.89 -12.01 3.13
C HIS A 77 7.18 -10.51 3.16
N GLY A 78 6.15 -9.66 3.19
CA GLY A 78 6.31 -8.22 3.42
C GLY A 78 6.87 -7.94 4.83
N THR A 79 7.75 -6.95 4.94
CA THR A 79 8.38 -6.57 6.23
C THR A 79 8.10 -5.12 6.62
N ILE A 80 7.59 -4.31 5.69
CA ILE A 80 7.30 -2.89 5.91
C ILE A 80 5.79 -2.74 6.18
N PRO A 81 5.38 -2.33 7.39
CA PRO A 81 3.98 -2.03 7.68
C PRO A 81 3.43 -0.92 6.76
N LEU A 82 2.13 -0.98 6.45
CA LEU A 82 1.51 0.01 5.57
C LEU A 82 1.62 1.42 6.18
N GLU A 83 1.48 1.53 7.49
CA GLU A 83 1.64 2.77 8.27
C GLU A 83 2.99 3.45 8.01
N GLN A 84 4.07 2.68 7.92
CA GLN A 84 5.40 3.22 7.61
C GLN A 84 5.42 3.75 6.18
N THR A 85 4.87 2.99 5.22
CA THR A 85 4.79 3.42 3.82
C THR A 85 3.97 4.71 3.66
N LEU A 86 2.85 4.82 4.37
CA LEU A 86 2.01 6.03 4.38
C LEU A 86 2.74 7.23 5.02
N THR A 87 3.50 7.00 6.09
CA THR A 87 4.31 8.03 6.75
C THR A 87 5.43 8.51 5.82
N ASP A 88 6.21 7.60 5.24
CA ASP A 88 7.30 7.91 4.31
C ASP A 88 6.78 8.72 3.11
N LEU A 89 5.62 8.34 2.57
CA LEU A 89 4.97 9.05 1.46
C LEU A 89 4.55 10.48 1.86
N LEU A 90 3.97 10.65 3.05
CA LEU A 90 3.57 11.97 3.53
C LEU A 90 4.78 12.89 3.73
N GLU A 91 5.85 12.39 4.34
CA GLU A 91 7.08 13.15 4.56
C GLU A 91 7.77 13.53 3.24
N TYR A 92 7.80 12.60 2.28
CA TYR A 92 8.28 12.90 0.93
C TYR A 92 7.56 14.10 0.32
N TRP A 93 6.22 14.15 0.41
CA TRP A 93 5.44 15.26 -0.15
C TRP A 93 5.64 16.57 0.61
N ARG A 94 5.77 16.52 1.94
CA ARG A 94 6.10 17.71 2.76
C ARG A 94 7.40 18.35 2.30
N GLN A 95 8.45 17.55 2.15
CA GLN A 95 9.76 18.01 1.68
C GLN A 95 9.67 18.55 0.25
N ARG A 96 9.01 17.81 -0.66
CA ARG A 96 8.91 18.17 -2.08
C ARG A 96 8.15 19.47 -2.31
N ILE A 97 7.09 19.74 -1.52
CA ILE A 97 6.31 20.97 -1.63
C ILE A 97 7.06 22.14 -0.99
N ALA A 98 7.74 21.94 0.14
CA ALA A 98 8.53 22.97 0.80
C ALA A 98 9.73 23.45 -0.05
N ALA A 99 10.32 22.55 -0.85
CA ALA A 99 11.45 22.85 -1.72
C ALA A 99 11.08 23.60 -3.02
N ARG A 100 9.79 23.78 -3.33
CA ARG A 100 9.37 24.59 -4.48
C ARG A 100 9.46 26.08 -4.14
N PRO A 101 10.13 26.92 -4.96
CA PRO A 101 10.05 28.37 -4.82
C PRO A 101 8.58 28.78 -4.92
N ARG A 102 8.17 29.75 -4.09
CA ARG A 102 6.84 30.35 -4.14
C ARG A 102 6.63 31.12 -5.43
#